data_AF-A0A520DYF9-F1
#
_entry.id   AF-A0A520DYF9-F1
#
_cell.length_a   1.000
_cell.length_b   1.000
_cell.length_c   1.000
_cell.angle_alpha   90.00
_cell.angle_beta   90.00
_cell.angle_gamma   90.00
#
_symmetry.space_group_name_H-M   'P 1'
#
loop_
_entity.id
_entity.type
_entity.pdbx_description
1 polymer ?
#
loop_
_entity_poly.entity_id
_entity_poly.type
_entity_poly.pdbx_seq_one_letter_code
_entity_poly.pdbx_strand_id
1 'polypeptide(L)'
;KDNRIVDIRGAGASLEFASSVQVGTQAGHLSVLASTDFDGDYSSLEKVKLATWTDITTRFSLGTNATFVTSPKKDLSDIIEPDKPLYIAFKYITKPQATNGLARQWFIQSFLLSSNKIFNDAPLPIANQLDAGFRIVDENKTTAPARASISQTRITLYGNQYLYASLSIFDPLNPIYDPLNPIYNPQSPSYVPTAVIPKFVPFDPLSPYNDPTSEHWAVSKAINVEQVSLGPDLSVPIKGLRDVTLKSYDYSYTKPGTYRVVFVASNNTITTTKTVVKEITLTITP
;
A
#
# COMPACT_ATOMS: atom_id res chain seq x y z
N LYS A 1 -23.74 -6.32 15.63
CA LYS A 1 -24.39 -4.98 15.64
C LYS A 1 -23.28 -3.95 15.47
N ASP A 2 -23.39 -3.15 14.41
CA ASP A 2 -22.69 -1.93 14.00
C ASP A 2 -21.29 -1.60 14.55
N ASN A 3 -20.38 -1.34 13.60
CA ASN A 3 -18.98 -0.95 13.76
C ASN A 3 -18.71 -0.14 15.03
N ARG A 4 -17.81 -0.62 15.88
CA ARG A 4 -17.24 0.19 16.95
C ARG A 4 -16.38 1.28 16.34
N ILE A 5 -16.91 2.49 16.27
CA ILE A 5 -16.15 3.67 15.83
C ILE A 5 -15.53 4.30 17.08
N VAL A 6 -14.22 4.51 17.04
CA VAL A 6 -13.49 5.29 18.05
C VAL A 6 -13.26 6.68 17.49
N ASP A 7 -13.76 7.69 18.20
CA ASP A 7 -13.45 9.09 17.92
C ASP A 7 -12.02 9.41 18.38
N ILE A 8 -11.21 9.87 17.44
CA ILE A 8 -9.82 10.29 17.60
C ILE A 8 -9.61 11.73 17.07
N ARG A 9 -10.69 12.49 16.82
CA ARG A 9 -10.61 13.87 16.35
C ARG A 9 -9.73 14.71 17.28
N GLY A 10 -8.83 15.49 16.69
CA GLY A 10 -7.88 16.34 17.42
C GLY A 10 -6.79 15.58 18.18
N ALA A 11 -6.77 14.25 18.16
CA ALA A 11 -5.70 13.48 18.80
C ALA A 11 -4.37 13.59 18.04
N GLY A 12 -4.40 13.94 16.76
CA GLY A 12 -3.24 13.87 15.89
C GLY A 12 -2.90 12.44 15.49
N ALA A 13 -1.92 12.30 14.61
CA ALA A 13 -1.45 11.02 14.12
C ALA A 13 0.07 11.03 13.91
N SER A 14 0.65 9.84 14.02
CA SER A 14 2.06 9.60 13.80
C SER A 14 2.27 8.53 12.73
N LEU A 15 3.21 8.80 11.83
CA LEU A 15 3.58 7.94 10.71
C LEU A 15 4.92 7.24 10.97
N GLU A 16 5.02 5.98 10.56
CA GLU A 16 6.28 5.24 10.40
C GLU A 16 6.21 4.31 9.18
N PHE A 17 7.36 4.00 8.60
CA PHE A 17 7.53 3.02 7.54
C PHE A 17 8.99 2.53 7.50
N ALA A 18 9.27 1.45 6.78
CA ALA A 18 10.62 1.01 6.49
C ALA A 18 10.96 1.24 5.01
N SER A 19 12.21 1.63 4.73
CA SER A 19 12.68 1.83 3.36
C SER A 19 14.06 1.21 3.11
N SER A 20 14.31 0.82 1.86
CA SER A 20 15.63 0.43 1.35
C SER A 20 15.82 0.94 -0.07
N VAL A 21 17.08 1.04 -0.50
CA VAL A 21 17.46 1.50 -1.84
C VAL A 21 18.55 0.64 -2.43
N GLN A 22 18.36 0.20 -3.66
CA GLN A 22 19.28 -0.70 -4.35
C GLN A 22 19.36 -0.34 -5.83
N VAL A 23 20.35 -0.92 -6.53
CA VAL A 23 20.62 -0.65 -7.95
C VAL A 23 20.98 0.81 -8.20
N GLY A 24 21.72 1.07 -9.29
CA GLY A 24 22.05 2.41 -9.74
C GLY A 24 22.82 3.25 -8.73
N THR A 25 22.99 4.53 -9.06
CA THR A 25 23.82 5.46 -8.28
C THR A 25 23.22 6.84 -8.14
N GLN A 26 22.11 7.11 -8.84
CA GLN A 26 21.50 8.42 -8.85
C GLN A 26 20.96 8.81 -7.44
N ALA A 27 21.01 10.10 -7.11
CA ALA A 27 20.68 10.62 -5.78
C ALA A 27 19.48 11.59 -5.82
N GLY A 28 18.79 11.72 -4.68
CA GLY A 28 17.66 12.62 -4.53
C GLY A 28 16.40 12.17 -5.27
N HIS A 29 16.14 10.87 -5.30
CA HIS A 29 15.00 10.28 -5.99
C HIS A 29 13.68 10.39 -5.21
N LEU A 30 13.72 10.11 -3.91
CA LEU A 30 12.55 9.84 -3.10
C LEU A 30 12.25 11.02 -2.18
N SER A 31 11.02 11.50 -2.23
CA SER A 31 10.43 12.41 -1.24
C SER A 31 9.18 11.78 -0.62
N VAL A 32 8.93 12.08 0.64
CA VAL A 32 7.69 11.75 1.36
C VAL A 32 6.90 13.03 1.53
N LEU A 33 5.65 13.03 1.06
CA LEU A 33 4.79 14.18 1.03
C LEU A 33 3.47 13.90 1.75
N ALA A 34 2.84 14.95 2.29
CA ALA A 34 1.50 14.88 2.85
C ALA A 34 0.63 16.02 2.31
N SER A 35 -0.68 15.75 2.15
CA SER A 35 -1.67 16.71 1.68
C SER A 35 -3.01 16.48 2.39
N THR A 36 -3.78 17.55 2.58
CA THR A 36 -5.16 17.55 3.10
C THR A 36 -6.19 17.97 2.04
N ASP A 37 -5.73 18.41 0.87
CA ASP A 37 -6.54 19.02 -0.19
C ASP A 37 -6.53 18.24 -1.51
N PHE A 38 -5.82 17.11 -1.59
CA PHE A 38 -5.91 16.23 -2.74
C PHE A 38 -7.34 15.68 -2.90
N ASP A 39 -7.88 15.81 -4.11
CA ASP A 39 -9.27 15.46 -4.44
C ASP A 39 -9.48 13.95 -4.69
N GLY A 40 -8.41 13.17 -4.73
CA GLY A 40 -8.45 11.74 -5.02
C GLY A 40 -8.56 11.41 -6.51
N ASP A 41 -8.25 12.36 -7.41
CA ASP A 41 -8.14 12.10 -8.85
C ASP A 41 -6.73 11.59 -9.22
N TYR A 42 -6.64 10.28 -9.46
CA TYR A 42 -5.41 9.58 -9.84
C TYR A 42 -5.26 9.42 -11.36
N SER A 43 -6.10 10.08 -12.17
CA SER A 43 -6.15 9.85 -13.62
C SER A 43 -4.90 10.31 -14.36
N SER A 44 -4.20 11.33 -13.85
CA SER A 44 -2.92 11.80 -14.37
C SER A 44 -2.07 12.41 -13.25
N LEU A 45 -0.76 12.53 -13.50
CA LEU A 45 0.13 13.19 -12.54
C LEU A 45 -0.17 14.69 -12.40
N GLU A 46 -0.67 15.33 -13.45
CA GLU A 46 -1.11 16.73 -13.41
C GLU A 46 -2.20 16.95 -12.37
N LYS A 47 -3.17 16.04 -12.26
CA LYS A 47 -4.25 16.08 -11.26
C LYS A 47 -3.72 15.97 -9.84
N VAL A 48 -2.81 15.02 -9.60
CA VAL A 48 -2.14 14.86 -8.31
C VAL A 48 -1.40 16.14 -7.91
N LYS A 49 -0.77 16.84 -8.87
CA LYS A 49 0.02 18.06 -8.65
C LYS A 49 -0.83 19.32 -8.43
N LEU A 50 -2.15 19.29 -8.66
CA LEU A 50 -3.02 20.44 -8.36
C LEU A 50 -3.21 20.65 -6.85
N ALA A 51 -3.00 19.60 -6.05
CA ALA A 51 -3.08 19.65 -4.61
C ALA A 51 -1.82 20.28 -3.98
N THR A 52 -1.95 20.78 -2.76
CA THR A 52 -0.85 21.31 -1.98
C THR A 52 -0.16 20.18 -1.22
N TRP A 53 1.11 19.93 -1.55
CA TRP A 53 1.92 18.89 -0.92
C TRP A 53 2.98 19.49 0.00
N THR A 54 2.90 19.14 1.28
CA THR A 54 3.95 19.46 2.27
C THR A 54 5.02 18.37 2.23
N ASP A 55 6.27 18.76 1.96
CA ASP A 55 7.41 17.85 2.04
C ASP A 55 7.76 17.54 3.50
N ILE A 56 7.66 16.27 3.87
CA ILE A 56 7.95 15.74 5.21
C ILE A 56 9.15 14.81 5.22
N THR A 57 9.91 14.72 4.11
CA THR A 57 11.01 13.78 3.92
C THR A 57 12.04 13.89 5.05
N THR A 58 12.38 15.11 5.46
CA THR A 58 13.40 15.39 6.49
C THR A 58 13.01 14.89 7.89
N ARG A 59 11.75 14.53 8.11
CA ARG A 59 11.31 13.92 9.38
C ARG A 59 11.77 12.47 9.49
N PHE A 60 12.04 11.79 8.37
CA PHE A 60 12.28 10.35 8.33
C PHE A 60 13.71 9.99 7.96
N SER A 61 14.20 8.89 8.52
CA SER A 61 15.44 8.25 8.08
C SER A 61 15.14 7.31 6.92
N LEU A 62 15.71 7.60 5.75
CA LEU A 62 15.55 6.79 4.55
C LEU A 62 16.71 5.79 4.38
N GLY A 63 16.42 4.66 3.72
CA GLY A 63 17.41 3.64 3.41
C GLY A 63 18.55 4.16 2.55
N THR A 64 19.77 3.67 2.78
CA THR A 64 20.97 4.05 2.02
C THR A 64 21.54 2.89 1.19
N ASN A 65 21.08 1.67 1.46
CA ASN A 65 21.46 0.43 0.78
C ASN A 65 20.28 -0.57 0.79
N ALA A 66 20.54 -1.81 0.36
CA ALA A 66 19.52 -2.85 0.21
C ALA A 66 18.94 -3.36 1.54
N THR A 67 19.56 -3.04 2.68
CA THR A 67 19.02 -3.35 4.01
C THR A 67 17.93 -2.35 4.38
N PHE A 68 16.77 -2.86 4.80
CA PHE A 68 15.68 -2.01 5.27
C PHE A 68 16.06 -1.28 6.56
N VAL A 69 15.76 0.01 6.59
CA VAL A 69 15.76 0.82 7.81
C VAL A 69 14.33 1.23 8.14
N THR A 70 13.89 0.95 9.36
CA THR A 70 12.63 1.49 9.89
C THR A 70 12.86 2.95 10.27
N SER A 71 12.08 3.84 9.67
CA SER A 71 12.09 5.26 10.03
C SER A 71 11.61 5.44 11.47
N PRO A 72 12.11 6.44 12.22
CA PRO A 72 11.48 6.79 13.49
C PRO A 72 10.01 7.14 13.28
N LYS A 73 9.17 6.82 14.28
CA LYS A 73 7.78 7.28 14.32
C LYS A 73 7.74 8.80 14.45
N LYS A 74 7.03 9.47 13.54
CA LYS A 74 6.99 10.93 13.46
C LYS A 74 5.57 11.44 13.48
N ASP A 75 5.36 12.42 14.35
CA ASP A 75 4.11 13.16 14.47
C ASP A 75 3.85 14.01 13.22
N LEU A 76 2.60 13.98 12.75
CA LEU A 76 2.08 14.77 11.63
C LEU A 76 0.90 15.65 12.04
N SER A 77 0.71 15.90 13.34
CA SER A 77 -0.45 16.64 13.85
C SER A 77 -0.51 18.08 13.33
N ASP A 78 0.65 18.65 12.96
CA ASP A 78 0.77 19.98 12.37
C ASP A 78 0.25 20.07 10.92
N ILE A 79 0.07 18.94 10.25
CA ILE A 79 -0.45 18.85 8.87
C ILE A 79 -1.94 18.53 8.86
N ILE A 80 -2.45 17.92 9.94
CA ILE A 80 -3.85 17.50 10.03
C ILE A 80 -4.74 18.73 10.17
N GLU A 81 -5.74 18.81 9.30
CA GLU A 81 -6.77 19.84 9.34
C GLU A 81 -8.12 19.22 9.76
N PRO A 82 -8.91 19.91 10.61
CA PRO A 82 -10.25 19.46 10.97
C PRO A 82 -11.15 19.22 9.75
N ASP A 83 -11.95 18.17 9.81
CA ASP A 83 -12.92 17.77 8.77
C ASP A 83 -12.30 17.49 7.38
N LYS A 84 -10.97 17.35 7.29
CA LYS A 84 -10.25 16.98 6.06
C LYS A 84 -9.57 15.60 6.18
N PRO A 85 -9.52 14.81 5.10
CA PRO A 85 -8.71 13.60 5.07
C PRO A 85 -7.22 13.93 5.04
N LEU A 86 -6.39 12.97 5.41
CA LEU A 86 -4.95 13.01 5.17
C LEU A 86 -4.59 12.10 3.99
N TYR A 87 -3.71 12.57 3.12
CA TYR A 87 -3.07 11.79 2.06
C TYR A 87 -1.58 11.77 2.27
N ILE A 88 -0.96 10.61 2.06
CA ILE A 88 0.50 10.44 2.05
C ILE A 88 0.92 10.03 0.65
N ALA A 89 1.99 10.65 0.14
CA ALA A 89 2.59 10.29 -1.14
C ALA A 89 4.08 10.00 -0.99
N PHE A 90 4.54 9.00 -1.72
CA PHE A 90 5.95 8.79 -2.01
C PHE A 90 6.22 9.26 -3.44
N LYS A 91 6.84 10.42 -3.57
CA LYS A 91 7.24 11.01 -4.86
C LYS A 91 8.59 10.45 -5.27
N TYR A 92 8.69 9.96 -6.50
CA TYR A 92 9.94 9.50 -7.10
C TYR A 92 10.27 10.32 -8.34
N ILE A 93 11.51 10.81 -8.44
CA ILE A 93 12.05 11.50 -9.62
C ILE A 93 13.16 10.67 -10.26
N THR A 94 13.04 10.45 -11.57
CA THR A 94 14.12 9.97 -12.43
C THR A 94 14.71 11.16 -13.18
N LYS A 95 16.00 11.41 -13.01
CA LYS A 95 16.80 12.32 -13.85
C LYS A 95 17.41 11.54 -15.01
N PRO A 96 17.86 12.22 -16.09
CA PRO A 96 18.56 11.58 -17.20
C PRO A 96 19.73 10.71 -16.69
N GLN A 97 19.61 9.41 -16.91
CA GLN A 97 20.46 8.36 -16.36
C GLN A 97 21.84 8.31 -17.02
N ALA A 98 21.96 8.79 -18.27
CA ALA A 98 23.23 8.91 -18.97
C ALA A 98 24.23 9.80 -18.22
N THR A 99 23.74 10.86 -17.57
CA THR A 99 24.58 11.88 -16.91
C THR A 99 24.48 11.84 -15.38
N ASN A 100 23.38 11.34 -14.81
CA ASN A 100 23.16 11.30 -13.37
C ASN A 100 23.36 9.89 -12.76
N GLY A 101 23.78 8.92 -13.58
CA GLY A 101 23.83 7.51 -13.20
C GLY A 101 22.45 6.85 -13.27
N LEU A 102 22.46 5.52 -13.29
CA LEU A 102 21.23 4.74 -13.37
C LEU A 102 20.31 5.03 -12.18
N ALA A 103 19.01 5.03 -12.46
CA ALA A 103 17.95 5.17 -11.46
C ALA A 103 18.11 4.12 -10.36
N ARG A 104 17.76 4.46 -9.12
CA ARG A 104 17.78 3.51 -8.00
C ARG A 104 16.39 2.95 -7.74
N GLN A 105 16.32 1.68 -7.40
CA GLN A 105 15.07 1.04 -6.98
C GLN A 105 14.88 1.25 -5.49
N TRP A 106 13.76 1.86 -5.12
CA TRP A 106 13.34 2.05 -3.73
C TRP A 106 12.24 1.07 -3.37
N PHE A 107 12.35 0.53 -2.16
CA PHE A 107 11.29 -0.26 -1.54
C PHE A 107 10.79 0.45 -0.30
N ILE A 108 9.47 0.54 -0.16
CA ILE A 108 8.78 1.00 1.04
C ILE A 108 7.89 -0.12 1.55
N GLN A 109 7.97 -0.44 2.84
CA GLN A 109 7.12 -1.44 3.48
C GLN A 109 6.79 -1.04 4.92
N SER A 110 5.95 -1.83 5.60
CA SER A 110 5.57 -1.59 6.99
C SER A 110 5.03 -0.18 7.24
N PHE A 111 4.35 0.43 6.26
CA PHE A 111 3.66 1.70 6.43
C PHE A 111 2.61 1.55 7.54
N LEU A 112 2.66 2.44 8.53
CA LEU A 112 1.69 2.51 9.61
C LEU A 112 1.47 3.97 10.02
N LEU A 113 0.22 4.42 9.89
CA LEU A 113 -0.28 5.64 10.51
C LEU A 113 -1.08 5.23 11.75
N SER A 114 -0.72 5.75 12.91
CA SER A 114 -1.41 5.49 14.18
C SER A 114 -1.89 6.79 14.81
N SER A 115 -3.02 6.75 15.50
CA SER A 115 -3.46 7.86 16.36
C SER A 115 -2.49 8.07 17.50
N ASN A 116 -2.30 9.32 17.94
CA ASN A 116 -1.58 9.58 19.18
C ASN A 116 -2.45 9.34 20.42
N LYS A 117 -3.78 9.18 20.25
CA LYS A 117 -4.66 8.73 21.33
C LYS A 117 -4.38 7.27 21.65
N ILE A 118 -4.17 6.99 22.92
CA ILE A 118 -4.02 5.63 23.43
C ILE A 118 -5.41 5.02 23.65
N PHE A 119 -5.60 3.81 23.16
CA PHE A 119 -6.80 3.00 23.34
C PHE A 119 -6.38 1.59 23.79
N ASN A 120 -6.85 1.14 24.95
CA ASN A 120 -6.46 -0.14 25.55
C ASN A 120 -4.94 -0.35 25.65
N ASP A 121 -4.23 0.66 26.17
CA ASP A 121 -2.78 0.65 26.43
C ASP A 121 -1.89 0.70 25.17
N ALA A 122 -2.46 0.91 23.98
CA ALA A 122 -1.71 1.04 22.74
C ALA A 122 -2.22 2.19 21.84
N PRO A 123 -1.37 2.80 21.00
CA PRO A 123 -1.82 3.65 19.90
C PRO A 123 -2.74 2.88 18.96
N LEU A 124 -3.81 3.52 18.49
CA LEU A 124 -4.75 2.89 17.57
C LEU A 124 -4.26 3.00 16.11
N PRO A 125 -4.09 1.89 15.36
CA PRO A 125 -3.80 1.95 13.93
C PRO A 125 -4.94 2.64 13.15
N ILE A 126 -4.60 3.64 12.36
CA ILE A 126 -5.52 4.36 11.47
C ILE A 126 -5.47 3.75 10.06
N ALA A 127 -4.26 3.57 9.53
CA ALA A 127 -4.03 2.96 8.22
C ALA A 127 -2.71 2.20 8.23
N ASN A 128 -2.71 1.00 7.65
CA ASN A 128 -1.51 0.19 7.46
C ASN A 128 -1.16 0.10 5.95
N GLN A 129 -0.08 -0.61 5.62
CA GLN A 129 0.39 -0.82 4.24
C GLN A 129 -0.69 -1.32 3.27
N LEU A 130 -1.60 -2.17 3.73
CA LEU A 130 -2.69 -2.74 2.93
C LEU A 130 -3.84 -1.73 2.79
N ASP A 131 -4.27 -1.16 3.92
CA ASP A 131 -5.48 -0.33 3.99
C ASP A 131 -5.26 1.10 3.49
N ALA A 132 -4.01 1.59 3.45
CA ALA A 132 -3.66 2.89 2.89
C ALA A 132 -3.98 3.00 1.40
N GLY A 133 -4.15 1.87 0.70
CA GLY A 133 -4.70 1.84 -0.66
C GLY A 133 -3.90 2.64 -1.68
N PHE A 134 -2.57 2.61 -1.57
CA PHE A 134 -1.68 3.33 -2.46
C PHE A 134 -1.94 3.01 -3.94
N ARG A 135 -1.81 4.03 -4.80
CA ARG A 135 -1.91 3.94 -6.26
C ARG A 135 -0.71 4.61 -6.91
N ILE A 136 -0.19 3.99 -7.96
CA ILE A 136 0.89 4.59 -8.77
C ILE A 136 0.27 5.50 -9.82
N VAL A 137 0.78 6.73 -9.88
CA VAL A 137 0.50 7.71 -10.93
C VAL A 137 1.82 8.02 -11.62
N ASP A 138 1.90 7.77 -12.92
CA ASP A 138 3.13 7.84 -13.72
C ASP A 138 2.97 8.88 -14.83
N GLU A 139 3.95 9.77 -14.96
CA GLU A 139 3.98 10.84 -15.95
C GLU A 139 4.05 10.30 -17.38
N ASN A 140 4.88 9.27 -17.62
CA ASN A 140 5.18 8.76 -18.96
C ASN A 140 4.69 7.31 -19.14
N LYS A 141 3.50 7.00 -18.59
CA LYS A 141 2.94 5.65 -18.50
C LYS A 141 2.95 4.84 -19.81
N THR A 142 2.88 5.49 -20.97
CA THR A 142 2.83 4.81 -22.27
C THR A 142 4.13 4.85 -23.05
N THR A 143 4.97 5.86 -22.83
CA THR A 143 6.16 6.15 -23.66
C THR A 143 7.47 5.77 -22.98
N ALA A 144 7.57 6.01 -21.68
CA ALA A 144 8.70 5.66 -20.83
C ALA A 144 8.20 5.29 -19.43
N PRO A 145 7.45 4.19 -19.30
CA PRO A 145 6.80 3.84 -18.03
C PRO A 145 7.82 3.61 -16.92
N ALA A 146 7.49 4.10 -15.73
CA ALA A 146 8.18 3.72 -14.51
C ALA A 146 8.02 2.21 -14.25
N ARG A 147 9.06 1.59 -13.69
CA ARG A 147 9.01 0.20 -13.19
C ARG A 147 8.49 0.14 -11.76
N ALA A 148 7.60 1.06 -11.40
CA ALA A 148 6.98 1.09 -10.09
C ALA A 148 5.88 0.02 -9.98
N SER A 149 5.69 -0.55 -8.79
CA SER A 149 4.62 -1.51 -8.51
C SER A 149 4.18 -1.46 -7.05
N ILE A 150 2.96 -1.94 -6.77
CA ILE A 150 2.43 -2.07 -5.41
C ILE A 150 2.00 -3.52 -5.20
N SER A 151 2.40 -4.09 -4.08
CA SER A 151 1.89 -5.34 -3.53
C SER A 151 1.23 -5.08 -2.18
N GLN A 152 0.64 -6.12 -1.57
CA GLN A 152 0.06 -6.03 -0.22
C GLN A 152 1.07 -5.62 0.85
N THR A 153 2.36 -5.90 0.63
CA THR A 153 3.42 -5.72 1.64
C THR A 153 4.42 -4.65 1.26
N ARG A 154 4.40 -4.13 0.03
CA ARG A 154 5.46 -3.25 -0.45
C ARG A 154 5.03 -2.32 -1.58
N ILE A 155 5.53 -1.10 -1.54
CA ILE A 155 5.60 -0.19 -2.68
C ILE A 155 7.02 -0.31 -3.26
N THR A 156 7.10 -0.51 -4.56
CA THR A 156 8.34 -0.44 -5.34
C THR A 156 8.29 0.83 -6.18
N LEU A 157 9.29 1.70 -6.04
CA LEU A 157 9.47 2.88 -6.88
C LEU A 157 10.75 2.71 -7.66
N TYR A 158 10.65 2.76 -8.98
CA TYR A 158 11.81 2.60 -9.85
C TYR A 158 11.55 3.31 -11.18
N GLY A 159 12.51 4.12 -11.59
CA GLY A 159 12.44 4.88 -12.84
C GLY A 159 12.27 4.03 -14.09
N ASN A 160 12.07 4.72 -15.21
CA ASN A 160 11.99 4.11 -16.53
C ASN A 160 13.29 3.43 -16.94
N GLN A 161 13.23 2.63 -18.01
CA GLN A 161 14.44 2.10 -18.64
C GLN A 161 15.17 3.21 -19.37
N TYR A 162 16.48 3.29 -19.13
CA TYR A 162 17.36 4.08 -19.97
C TYR A 162 17.58 3.31 -21.27
N LEU A 163 17.19 3.89 -22.40
CA LEU A 163 17.33 3.29 -23.72
C LEU A 163 18.55 3.88 -24.44
N TYR A 164 19.42 3.00 -24.93
CA TYR A 164 20.61 3.36 -25.69
C TYR A 164 20.85 2.34 -26.80
N ALA A 165 21.55 2.78 -27.87
CA ALA A 165 21.62 2.06 -29.15
C ALA A 165 22.11 0.60 -29.06
N SER A 166 22.97 0.26 -28.09
CA SER A 166 23.54 -1.08 -27.94
C SER A 166 22.72 -2.04 -27.06
N LEU A 167 21.51 -1.66 -26.63
CA LEU A 167 20.61 -2.60 -25.97
C LEU A 167 20.18 -3.73 -26.93
N SER A 168 20.09 -4.95 -26.40
CA SER A 168 19.70 -6.14 -27.18
C SER A 168 18.32 -6.05 -27.83
N ILE A 169 17.42 -5.22 -27.30
CA ILE A 169 16.10 -4.94 -27.91
C ILE A 169 16.21 -4.13 -29.22
N PHE A 170 17.36 -3.51 -29.49
CA PHE A 170 17.63 -2.79 -30.73
C PHE A 170 18.55 -3.56 -31.67
N ASP A 171 18.97 -4.77 -31.28
CA ASP A 171 19.71 -5.67 -32.14
C ASP A 171 18.73 -6.43 -33.07
N PRO A 172 18.75 -6.19 -34.39
CA PRO A 172 17.87 -6.89 -35.32
C PRO A 172 18.15 -8.40 -35.42
N LEU A 173 19.33 -8.84 -34.95
CA LEU A 173 19.72 -10.26 -34.91
C LEU A 173 19.37 -10.93 -33.58
N ASN A 174 18.72 -10.22 -32.64
CA ASN A 174 18.31 -10.83 -31.39
C ASN A 174 17.35 -12.02 -31.66
N PRO A 175 17.66 -13.23 -31.16
CA PRO A 175 16.84 -14.42 -31.40
C PRO A 175 15.37 -14.29 -30.99
N ILE A 176 15.02 -13.33 -30.12
CA ILE A 176 13.62 -13.07 -29.77
C ILE A 176 12.78 -12.63 -30.99
N TYR A 177 13.40 -12.08 -32.03
CA TYR A 177 12.72 -11.68 -33.26
C TYR A 177 12.65 -12.80 -34.31
N ASP A 178 13.36 -13.92 -34.09
CA ASP A 178 13.36 -15.07 -35.00
C ASP A 178 12.08 -15.90 -34.79
N PRO A 179 11.21 -16.06 -35.81
CA PRO A 179 10.03 -16.91 -35.72
C PRO A 179 10.34 -18.39 -35.46
N LEU A 180 11.55 -18.84 -35.77
CA LEU A 180 12.02 -20.20 -35.53
C LEU A 180 12.59 -20.40 -34.12
N ASN A 181 12.61 -19.36 -33.28
CA ASN A 181 13.09 -19.49 -31.91
C ASN A 181 12.29 -20.59 -31.17
N PRO A 182 12.98 -21.57 -30.54
CA PRO A 182 12.33 -22.68 -29.86
C PRO A 182 11.32 -22.27 -28.78
N ILE A 183 11.34 -21.03 -28.27
CA ILE A 183 10.34 -20.55 -27.32
C ILE A 183 8.94 -20.40 -27.93
N TYR A 184 8.83 -20.23 -29.25
CA TYR A 184 7.58 -20.07 -29.98
C TYR A 184 7.03 -21.39 -30.56
N ASN A 185 7.80 -22.46 -30.51
CA ASN A 185 7.43 -23.75 -31.10
C ASN A 185 6.78 -24.67 -30.05
N PRO A 186 5.49 -25.05 -30.15
CA PRO A 186 4.82 -25.94 -29.18
C PRO A 186 5.45 -27.32 -29.00
N GLN A 187 6.25 -27.78 -29.96
CA GLN A 187 6.95 -29.07 -29.91
C GLN A 187 8.34 -28.98 -29.27
N SER A 188 8.81 -27.76 -28.96
CA SER A 188 10.10 -27.54 -28.33
C SER A 188 10.02 -27.72 -26.81
N PRO A 189 11.03 -28.32 -26.16
CA PRO A 189 11.12 -28.36 -24.70
C PRO A 189 11.28 -26.97 -24.07
N SER A 190 11.64 -25.95 -24.85
CA SER A 190 11.75 -24.55 -24.42
C SER A 190 10.49 -23.72 -24.72
N TYR A 191 9.41 -24.35 -25.19
CA TYR A 191 8.18 -23.64 -25.53
C TYR A 191 7.62 -22.86 -24.35
N VAL A 192 7.28 -21.60 -24.60
CA VAL A 192 6.59 -20.74 -23.64
C VAL A 192 5.21 -20.42 -24.23
N PRO A 193 4.12 -21.00 -23.69
CA PRO A 193 2.77 -20.86 -24.26
C PRO A 193 2.26 -19.43 -24.40
N THR A 194 2.82 -18.50 -23.62
CA THR A 194 2.47 -17.08 -23.63
C THR A 194 3.43 -16.22 -24.45
N ALA A 195 4.50 -16.80 -25.01
CA ALA A 195 5.47 -16.05 -25.79
C ALA A 195 4.90 -15.74 -27.17
N VAL A 196 4.95 -14.47 -27.54
CA VAL A 196 4.59 -13.95 -28.86
C VAL A 196 5.83 -13.29 -29.45
N ILE A 197 6.02 -13.43 -30.77
CA ILE A 197 7.11 -12.76 -31.47
C ILE A 197 6.87 -11.24 -31.39
N PRO A 198 7.77 -10.48 -30.71
CA PRO A 198 7.63 -9.04 -30.62
C PRO A 198 7.92 -8.39 -31.97
N LYS A 199 7.24 -7.27 -32.27
CA LYS A 199 7.59 -6.43 -33.42
C LYS A 199 8.92 -5.72 -33.14
N PHE A 200 9.90 -5.90 -34.02
CA PHE A 200 11.15 -5.14 -33.95
C PHE A 200 10.91 -3.65 -34.18
N VAL A 201 11.51 -2.82 -33.33
CA VAL A 201 11.49 -1.36 -33.44
C VAL A 201 12.94 -0.86 -33.35
N PRO A 202 13.48 -0.25 -34.41
CA PRO A 202 14.84 0.31 -34.38
C PRO A 202 15.00 1.39 -33.30
N PHE A 203 16.22 1.54 -32.79
CA PHE A 203 16.54 2.67 -31.91
C PHE A 203 16.41 4.00 -32.65
N ASP A 204 15.61 4.92 -32.11
CA ASP A 204 15.55 6.30 -32.57
C ASP A 204 16.40 7.18 -31.64
N PRO A 205 17.56 7.70 -32.10
CA PRO A 205 18.43 8.53 -31.27
C PRO A 205 17.82 9.88 -30.88
N LEU A 206 16.78 10.35 -31.59
CA LEU A 206 16.12 11.63 -31.34
C LEU A 206 14.91 11.50 -30.40
N SER A 207 14.54 10.28 -29.99
CA SER A 207 13.42 10.07 -29.09
C SER A 207 13.67 10.73 -27.73
N PRO A 208 12.78 11.64 -27.26
CA PRO A 208 12.90 12.25 -25.94
C PRO A 208 12.66 11.24 -24.81
N TYR A 209 12.14 10.05 -25.14
CA TYR A 209 11.79 9.00 -24.19
C TYR A 209 12.93 8.00 -23.95
N ASN A 210 14.08 8.18 -24.60
CA ASN A 210 15.26 7.36 -24.36
C ASN A 210 15.83 7.56 -22.96
N ASP A 211 15.87 8.81 -22.50
CA ASP A 211 16.40 9.17 -21.18
C ASP A 211 15.71 10.41 -20.58
N PRO A 212 14.37 10.40 -20.44
CA PRO A 212 13.62 11.55 -19.97
C PRO A 212 13.89 11.82 -18.48
N THR A 213 13.78 13.08 -18.10
CA THR A 213 13.37 13.40 -16.72
C THR A 213 11.93 12.93 -16.55
N SER A 214 11.64 12.16 -15.51
CA SER A 214 10.30 11.66 -15.25
C SER A 214 9.96 11.67 -13.77
N GLU A 215 8.70 11.90 -13.45
CA GLU A 215 8.17 11.77 -12.10
C GLU A 215 7.09 10.67 -12.01
N HIS A 216 7.09 9.91 -10.92
CA HIS A 216 6.01 8.99 -10.60
C HIS A 216 5.79 8.90 -9.10
N TRP A 217 4.53 8.78 -8.69
CA TRP A 217 4.11 8.95 -7.31
C TRP A 217 3.31 7.74 -6.87
N ALA A 218 3.57 7.25 -5.66
CA ALA A 218 2.66 6.33 -4.98
C ALA A 218 1.85 7.13 -3.95
N VAL A 219 0.56 7.30 -4.20
CA VAL A 219 -0.32 8.18 -3.40
C VAL A 219 -1.38 7.33 -2.69
N SER A 220 -1.55 7.51 -1.38
CA SER A 220 -2.56 6.81 -0.59
C SER A 220 -3.97 7.19 -1.02
N LYS A 221 -4.98 6.40 -0.63
CA LYS A 221 -6.38 6.86 -0.58
C LYS A 221 -6.56 7.92 0.52
N ALA A 222 -7.74 8.53 0.57
CA ALA A 222 -8.13 9.41 1.68
C ALA A 222 -8.08 8.64 3.01
N ILE A 223 -7.27 9.11 3.95
CA ILE A 223 -7.16 8.52 5.29
C ILE A 223 -7.96 9.40 6.26
N ASN A 224 -8.98 8.82 6.90
CA ASN A 224 -9.72 9.49 7.96
C ASN A 224 -8.88 9.45 9.25
N VAL A 225 -8.52 10.63 9.76
CA VAL A 225 -7.72 10.80 10.99
C VAL A 225 -8.54 11.27 12.19
N GLU A 226 -9.87 11.28 12.05
CA GLU A 226 -10.80 11.68 13.10
C GLU A 226 -11.54 10.49 13.69
N GLN A 227 -11.71 9.41 12.94
CA GLN A 227 -12.44 8.23 13.36
C GLN A 227 -11.79 6.95 12.86
N VAL A 228 -11.76 5.93 13.72
CA VAL A 228 -11.30 4.59 13.35
C VAL A 228 -12.42 3.58 13.60
N SER A 229 -12.75 2.80 12.57
CA SER A 229 -13.64 1.65 12.72
C SER A 229 -12.86 0.42 13.16
N LEU A 230 -13.23 -0.17 14.30
CA LEU A 230 -12.65 -1.42 14.80
C LEU A 230 -13.30 -2.67 14.17
N GLY A 231 -14.04 -2.49 13.07
CA GLY A 231 -14.78 -3.55 12.40
C GLY A 231 -16.04 -4.01 13.15
N PRO A 232 -16.78 -4.96 12.55
CA PRO A 232 -17.94 -5.56 13.18
C PRO A 232 -17.52 -6.47 14.34
N ASP A 233 -18.31 -6.48 15.40
CA ASP A 233 -18.19 -7.48 16.46
C ASP A 233 -18.56 -8.85 15.89
N LEU A 234 -17.58 -9.74 15.76
CA LEU A 234 -17.78 -11.08 15.21
C LEU A 234 -18.15 -12.04 16.34
N SER A 235 -19.35 -12.62 16.26
CA SER A 235 -19.78 -13.68 17.17
C SER A 235 -18.81 -14.87 17.07
N VAL A 236 -18.33 -15.35 18.22
CA VAL A 236 -17.59 -16.62 18.28
C VAL A 236 -18.63 -17.76 18.32
N PRO A 237 -18.65 -18.68 17.34
CA PRO A 237 -19.53 -19.84 17.39
C PRO A 237 -19.07 -20.79 18.49
N ILE A 238 -19.90 -20.95 19.52
CA ILE A 238 -19.61 -21.84 20.66
C ILE A 238 -20.23 -23.24 20.52
N LYS A 239 -21.17 -23.43 19.58
CA LYS A 239 -21.88 -24.70 19.33
C LYS A 239 -22.48 -24.75 17.92
N GLY A 240 -22.21 -25.82 17.16
CA GLY A 240 -22.84 -26.14 15.87
C GLY A 240 -23.87 -27.28 15.99
N LEU A 241 -24.69 -27.51 14.95
CA LEU A 241 -25.80 -28.47 14.99
C LEU A 241 -25.38 -29.92 15.32
N ARG A 242 -24.21 -30.35 14.82
CA ARG A 242 -23.74 -31.75 14.90
C ARG A 242 -22.91 -32.06 16.15
N ASP A 243 -22.54 -31.04 16.92
CA ASP A 243 -21.67 -31.25 18.08
C ASP A 243 -22.45 -31.88 19.24
N VAL A 244 -21.73 -32.57 20.12
CA VAL A 244 -22.28 -33.06 21.39
C VAL A 244 -22.83 -31.90 22.24
N THR A 245 -23.88 -32.16 23.01
CA THR A 245 -24.55 -31.13 23.82
C THR A 245 -23.55 -30.38 24.72
N LEU A 246 -23.45 -29.07 24.54
CA LEU A 246 -22.61 -28.20 25.36
C LEU A 246 -23.31 -27.94 26.70
N LYS A 247 -22.73 -28.43 27.80
CA LYS A 247 -23.29 -28.27 29.15
C LYS A 247 -22.87 -26.95 29.81
N SER A 248 -21.66 -26.50 29.54
CA SER A 248 -21.09 -25.25 30.05
C SER A 248 -20.18 -24.62 28.99
N TYR A 249 -20.03 -23.30 29.06
CA TYR A 249 -19.07 -22.54 28.26
C TYR A 249 -18.36 -21.56 29.19
N ASP A 250 -17.04 -21.66 29.23
CA ASP A 250 -16.19 -20.83 30.09
C ASP A 250 -15.45 -19.80 29.25
N TYR A 251 -15.44 -18.55 29.73
CA TYR A 251 -14.70 -17.44 29.11
C TYR A 251 -14.10 -16.57 30.21
N SER A 252 -12.81 -16.24 30.08
CA SER A 252 -12.09 -15.43 31.06
C SER A 252 -11.79 -14.04 30.51
N TYR A 253 -12.23 -13.02 31.24
CA TYR A 253 -11.86 -11.63 30.99
C TYR A 253 -10.52 -11.34 31.65
N THR A 254 -9.51 -10.97 30.85
CA THR A 254 -8.15 -10.69 31.33
C THR A 254 -7.93 -9.21 31.67
N LYS A 255 -8.91 -8.34 31.39
CA LYS A 255 -8.86 -6.91 31.71
C LYS A 255 -10.08 -6.53 32.59
N PRO A 256 -9.89 -5.65 33.59
CA PRO A 256 -10.99 -5.02 34.29
C PRO A 256 -11.85 -4.18 33.34
N GLY A 257 -13.16 -4.15 33.55
CA GLY A 257 -14.08 -3.38 32.72
C GLY A 257 -15.53 -3.85 32.84
N THR A 258 -16.44 -3.07 32.26
CA THR A 258 -17.85 -3.45 32.13
C THR A 258 -18.08 -4.05 30.75
N TYR A 259 -18.52 -5.30 30.71
CA TYR A 259 -18.75 -6.08 29.51
C TYR A 259 -20.24 -6.42 29.38
N ARG A 260 -20.79 -6.24 28.19
CA ARG A 260 -22.12 -6.78 27.84
C ARG A 260 -21.93 -8.08 27.06
N VAL A 261 -22.18 -9.20 27.72
CA VAL A 261 -22.11 -10.55 27.15
C VAL A 261 -23.44 -10.87 26.50
N VAL A 262 -23.42 -11.28 25.24
CA VAL A 262 -24.63 -11.60 24.47
C VAL A 262 -24.50 -13.02 23.91
N PHE A 263 -25.43 -13.89 24.29
CA PHE A 263 -25.59 -15.22 23.73
C PHE A 263 -26.79 -15.22 22.78
N VAL A 264 -26.56 -15.61 21.53
CA VAL A 264 -27.61 -15.80 20.53
C VAL A 264 -27.68 -17.28 20.20
N ALA A 265 -28.81 -17.91 20.47
CA ALA A 265 -29.09 -19.27 20.04
C ALA A 265 -30.19 -19.25 18.97
N SER A 266 -29.96 -19.97 17.88
CA SER A 266 -30.90 -20.07 16.76
C SER A 266 -31.20 -21.52 16.43
N ASN A 267 -32.48 -21.83 16.21
CA ASN A 267 -32.93 -23.07 15.58
C ASN A 267 -33.53 -22.73 14.22
N ASN A 268 -32.92 -23.23 13.16
CA ASN A 268 -33.23 -22.88 11.77
C ASN A 268 -33.67 -24.14 11.02
N THR A 269 -34.81 -24.06 10.34
CA THR A 269 -35.27 -25.01 9.31
C THR A 269 -35.27 -24.31 7.95
N ILE A 270 -35.57 -25.06 6.88
CA ILE A 270 -35.63 -24.49 5.52
C ILE A 270 -36.67 -23.37 5.35
N THR A 271 -37.68 -23.31 6.22
CA THR A 271 -38.77 -22.33 6.17
C THR A 271 -38.89 -21.43 7.39
N THR A 272 -38.21 -21.74 8.50
CA THR A 272 -38.41 -21.04 9.77
C THR A 272 -37.12 -20.87 10.55
N THR A 273 -36.86 -19.66 11.02
CA THR A 273 -35.81 -19.35 11.99
C THR A 273 -36.44 -18.94 13.31
N LYS A 274 -36.04 -19.60 14.41
CA LYS A 274 -36.37 -19.18 15.78
C LYS A 274 -35.09 -18.80 16.50
N THR A 275 -35.05 -17.62 17.09
CA THR A 275 -33.89 -17.10 17.82
C THR A 275 -34.25 -16.76 19.26
N VAL A 276 -33.34 -17.03 20.18
CA VAL A 276 -33.36 -16.51 21.55
C VAL A 276 -32.06 -15.76 21.81
N VAL A 277 -32.18 -14.56 22.40
CA VAL A 277 -31.04 -13.74 22.83
C VAL A 277 -31.05 -13.66 24.34
N LYS A 278 -29.88 -13.88 24.96
CA LYS A 278 -29.64 -13.70 26.39
C LYS A 278 -28.51 -12.72 26.57
N GLU A 279 -28.73 -11.71 27.39
CA GLU A 279 -27.74 -10.67 27.66
C GLU A 279 -27.42 -10.64 29.15
N ILE A 280 -26.14 -10.50 29.49
CA ILE A 280 -25.64 -10.32 30.85
C ILE A 280 -24.65 -9.17 30.83
N THR A 281 -24.76 -8.25 31.79
CA THR A 281 -23.74 -7.24 32.04
C THR A 281 -22.83 -7.71 33.17
N LEU A 282 -21.53 -7.80 32.90
CA LEU A 282 -20.50 -8.17 33.86
C LEU A 282 -19.62 -6.98 34.14
N THR A 283 -19.28 -6.74 35.40
CA THR A 283 -18.23 -5.80 35.79
C THR A 283 -17.08 -6.61 36.36
N ILE A 284 -15.94 -6.58 35.68
CA ILE A 284 -14.72 -7.25 36.06
C ILE A 284 -13.85 -6.23 36.79
N THR A 285 -13.54 -6.49 38.05
CA THR A 285 -12.65 -5.67 38.88
C THR A 285 -11.25 -6.27 38.92
N PRO A 286 -10.22 -5.48 39.25
CA PRO A 286 -8.85 -5.98 39.48
C PRO A 286 -8.78 -7.05 40.57
#